data_AF-A0A8T5PSW4-F1
#
_entry.id   AF-A0A8T5PSW4-F1
#
_cell.length_a   1.000
_cell.length_b   1.000
_cell.length_c   1.000
_cell.angle_alpha   90.00
_cell.angle_beta   90.00
_cell.angle_gamma   90.00
#
_symmetry.space_group_name_H-M   'P 1'
#
loop_
_entity.id
_entity.type
_entity.pdbx_description
1 polymer ?
#
loop_
_entity_poly.entity_id
_entity_poly.type
_entity_poly.pdbx_seq_one_letter_code
_entity_poly.pdbx_strand_id
1 'polypeptide(L)'
;AHFKPITDPKTGKLETEERRLERFNKWYTEEVEKIAKAGVVGGIQLADSASAAHGHLPPGQGIFPIKEAAKIFKDNKFSGYVVSEGHEEEKFGEGRIRMKTWQMAGSPVGAGYFGGPPLRWSQVQHGYFGRTYSPMFMFGGYAPSNEFKLWSEVPLE
;
A
#
# COMPACT_ATOMS: atom_id res chain seq x y z
N ALA A 1 8.37 13.09 -22.83
CA ALA A 1 7.80 12.62 -21.55
C ALA A 1 7.26 11.22 -21.75
N HIS A 2 7.80 10.20 -21.06
CA HIS A 2 7.39 8.81 -21.28
C HIS A 2 5.91 8.55 -20.99
N PHE A 3 5.28 9.46 -20.23
CA PHE A 3 3.87 9.41 -19.84
C PHE A 3 2.88 9.86 -20.92
N LYS A 4 3.31 10.68 -21.88
CA LYS A 4 2.44 11.21 -22.94
C LYS A 4 2.41 10.22 -24.11
N PRO A 5 1.26 10.05 -24.80
CA PRO A 5 1.21 9.31 -26.05
C PRO A 5 2.14 9.94 -27.09
N ILE A 6 2.74 9.11 -27.94
CA ILE A 6 3.56 9.57 -29.05
C ILE A 6 2.72 9.49 -30.34
N THR A 7 2.80 10.51 -31.18
CA THR A 7 2.24 10.45 -32.54
C THR A 7 3.28 9.89 -33.49
N ASP A 8 2.92 8.86 -34.26
CA ASP A 8 3.78 8.33 -35.32
C ASP A 8 3.93 9.39 -36.42
N PRO A 9 5.15 9.89 -36.69
CA PRO A 9 5.38 10.94 -37.66
C PRO A 9 5.09 10.50 -39.12
N LYS A 10 5.06 9.20 -39.41
CA LYS A 10 4.79 8.67 -40.75
C LYS A 10 3.30 8.47 -41.01
N THR A 11 2.56 8.04 -39.99
CA THR A 11 1.13 7.68 -40.14
C THR A 11 0.19 8.71 -39.53
N GLY A 12 0.70 9.65 -38.73
CA GLY A 12 -0.10 10.61 -37.97
C GLY A 12 -0.94 9.98 -36.86
N LYS A 13 -0.83 8.66 -36.63
CA LYS A 13 -1.63 7.94 -35.64
C LYS A 13 -1.04 8.12 -34.24
N LEU A 14 -1.93 8.33 -33.27
CA LEU A 14 -1.58 8.36 -31.86
C LEU A 14 -1.28 6.94 -31.36
N GLU A 15 -0.23 6.80 -30.57
CA GLU A 15 0.09 5.57 -29.83
C GLU A 15 -1.10 5.14 -28.95
N THR A 16 -1.38 3.83 -28.91
CA THR A 16 -2.42 3.28 -28.04
C THR A 16 -2.02 3.38 -26.57
N GLU A 17 -3.00 3.31 -25.68
CA GLU A 17 -2.76 3.37 -24.24
C GLU A 17 -1.89 2.22 -23.75
N GLU A 18 -2.11 1.00 -24.24
CA GLU A 18 -1.36 -0.19 -23.84
C GLU A 18 0.11 -0.04 -24.20
N ARG A 19 0.40 0.43 -25.42
CA ARG A 19 1.77 0.63 -25.89
C ARG A 19 2.47 1.75 -25.14
N ARG A 20 1.75 2.82 -24.82
CA ARG A 20 2.23 3.92 -23.97
C ARG A 20 2.59 3.41 -22.57
N LEU A 21 1.73 2.60 -21.95
CA LEU A 21 1.96 2.03 -20.62
C LEU A 21 3.12 1.04 -20.61
N GLU A 22 3.25 0.18 -21.62
CA GLU A 22 4.38 -0.73 -21.77
C GLU A 22 5.71 0.04 -21.86
N ARG A 23 5.75 1.07 -22.73
CA ARG A 23 6.92 1.94 -22.89
C ARG A 23 7.25 2.71 -21.61
N PHE A 24 6.24 3.19 -20.90
CA PHE A 24 6.41 3.88 -19.62
C PHE A 24 6.94 2.93 -18.55
N ASN A 25 6.36 1.74 -18.40
CA ASN A 25 6.76 0.76 -17.39
C ASN A 25 8.20 0.29 -17.60
N LYS A 26 8.60 0.04 -18.85
CA LYS A 26 9.98 -0.31 -19.19
C LYS A 26 10.95 0.80 -18.80
N TRP A 27 10.68 2.04 -19.19
CA TRP A 27 11.52 3.17 -18.81
C TRP A 27 11.59 3.33 -17.30
N TYR A 28 10.45 3.23 -16.61
CA TYR A 28 10.38 3.40 -15.16
C TYR A 28 11.21 2.34 -14.41
N THR A 29 11.10 1.06 -14.78
CA THR A 29 11.85 -0.01 -14.13
C THR A 29 13.34 0.07 -14.43
N GLU A 30 13.74 0.50 -15.63
CA GLU A 30 15.15 0.75 -15.98
C GLU A 30 15.75 1.87 -15.11
N GLU A 31 15.02 2.98 -14.89
CA GLU A 31 15.48 4.06 -14.01
C GLU A 31 15.55 3.61 -12.55
N VAL A 32 14.56 2.86 -12.07
CA VAL A 32 14.57 2.28 -10.72
C VAL A 32 15.75 1.35 -10.53
N GLU A 33 16.08 0.51 -11.52
CA GLU A 33 17.22 -0.41 -11.44
C GLU A 33 18.56 0.34 -11.35
N LYS A 34 18.74 1.42 -12.12
CA LYS A 34 19.94 2.28 -12.02
C LYS A 34 20.08 2.87 -10.62
N ILE A 35 18.99 3.40 -10.08
CA ILE A 35 18.98 4.01 -8.74
C ILE A 35 19.23 2.96 -7.65
N ALA A 36 18.60 1.79 -7.75
CA ALA A 36 18.79 0.70 -6.80
C ALA A 36 20.25 0.21 -6.76
N LYS A 37 20.87 0.03 -7.93
CA LYS A 37 22.28 -0.40 -8.05
C LYS A 37 23.27 0.64 -7.53
N ALA A 38 22.90 1.93 -7.55
CA ALA A 38 23.78 2.99 -7.04
C ALA A 38 23.96 2.94 -5.51
N GLY A 39 23.06 2.28 -4.77
CA GLY A 39 23.19 2.12 -3.31
C GLY A 39 23.05 3.42 -2.50
N VAL A 40 22.50 4.48 -3.10
CA VAL A 40 22.39 5.83 -2.49
C VAL A 40 21.05 6.09 -1.81
N VAL A 41 20.07 5.20 -1.97
CA VAL A 41 18.72 5.40 -1.44
C VAL A 41 18.67 5.05 0.04
N GLY A 42 18.25 6.02 0.88
CA GLY A 42 18.04 5.82 2.32
C GLY A 42 16.61 5.44 2.70
N GLY A 43 15.64 5.73 1.83
CA GLY A 43 14.22 5.47 2.06
C GLY A 43 13.41 5.55 0.77
N ILE A 44 12.29 4.82 0.74
CA ILE A 44 11.36 4.76 -0.39
C ILE A 44 9.98 5.19 0.08
N GLN A 45 9.36 6.13 -0.64
CA GLN A 45 7.93 6.41 -0.53
C GLN A 45 7.20 5.69 -1.67
N LEU A 46 6.28 4.80 -1.31
CA LEU A 46 5.42 4.10 -2.26
C LEU A 46 4.14 4.90 -2.45
N ALA A 47 4.01 5.52 -3.62
CA ALA A 47 2.83 6.23 -4.06
C ALA A 47 2.41 5.75 -5.45
N ASP A 48 1.11 5.58 -5.63
CA ASP A 48 0.52 5.20 -6.91
C ASP A 48 -0.36 6.33 -7.46
N SER A 49 -0.61 6.33 -8.76
CA SER A 49 -1.50 7.30 -9.39
C SER A 49 -2.12 6.72 -10.66
N ALA A 50 -3.32 7.18 -11.00
CA ALA A 50 -3.98 6.87 -12.27
C ALA A 50 -3.48 7.76 -13.42
N SER A 51 -2.70 8.81 -13.13
CA SER A 51 -2.23 9.77 -14.13
C SER A 51 -0.88 10.39 -13.73
N ALA A 52 -0.43 11.38 -14.50
CA ALA A 52 0.75 12.17 -14.15
C ALA A 52 0.50 13.13 -12.96
N ALA A 53 -0.75 13.26 -12.51
CA ALA A 53 -1.08 14.06 -11.33
C ALA A 53 -0.69 13.32 -10.04
N HIS A 54 -0.52 14.08 -8.96
CA HIS A 54 -0.23 13.57 -7.62
C HIS A 54 -1.52 12.98 -7.01
N GLY A 55 -1.86 11.76 -7.43
CA GLY A 55 -3.15 11.12 -7.12
C GLY A 55 -3.19 10.33 -5.81
N HIS A 56 -2.03 10.10 -5.17
CA HIS A 56 -1.86 9.38 -3.89
C HIS A 56 -2.76 8.15 -3.72
N LEU A 57 -2.89 7.37 -4.79
CA LEU A 57 -3.66 6.15 -4.75
C LEU A 57 -2.93 5.12 -3.88
N PRO A 58 -3.68 4.25 -3.18
CA PRO A 58 -3.07 3.16 -2.44
C PRO A 58 -2.19 2.33 -3.37
N PRO A 59 -1.05 1.83 -2.86
CA PRO A 59 -0.17 1.00 -3.64
C PRO A 59 -0.89 -0.16 -4.35
N GLY A 60 -0.76 -0.24 -5.68
CA GLY A 60 -1.32 -1.29 -6.52
C GLY A 60 -2.71 -0.99 -7.06
N GLN A 61 -3.18 0.26 -6.94
CA GLN A 61 -4.48 0.70 -7.47
C GLN A 61 -4.36 1.71 -8.62
N GLY A 62 -3.15 2.17 -8.94
CA GLY A 62 -2.89 3.04 -10.07
C GLY A 62 -2.20 2.30 -11.21
N ILE A 63 -1.52 3.07 -12.06
CA ILE A 63 -0.86 2.57 -13.28
C ILE A 63 0.66 2.49 -13.15
N PHE A 64 1.23 2.87 -12.00
CA PHE A 64 2.67 2.83 -11.81
C PHE A 64 3.11 1.40 -11.43
N PRO A 65 4.24 0.90 -11.98
CA PRO A 65 4.74 -0.45 -11.67
C PRO A 65 5.50 -0.47 -10.33
N ILE A 66 4.85 -0.01 -9.26
CA ILE A 66 5.48 0.21 -7.95
C ILE A 66 5.82 -1.11 -7.23
N LYS A 67 5.09 -2.19 -7.52
CA LYS A 67 5.37 -3.52 -6.97
C LYS A 67 6.67 -4.06 -7.56
N GLU A 68 6.83 -3.91 -8.86
CA GLU A 68 8.05 -4.25 -9.59
C GLU A 68 9.22 -3.40 -9.09
N ALA A 69 9.02 -2.10 -8.89
CA ALA A 69 10.05 -1.23 -8.33
C ALA A 69 10.49 -1.64 -6.92
N ALA A 70 9.54 -1.91 -6.02
CA ALA A 70 9.85 -2.42 -4.69
C ALA A 70 10.62 -3.75 -4.75
N LYS A 71 10.27 -4.63 -5.71
CA LYS A 71 10.99 -5.88 -5.95
C LYS A 71 12.42 -5.63 -6.43
N ILE A 72 12.65 -4.69 -7.36
CA ILE A 72 13.98 -4.34 -7.85
C ILE A 72 14.88 -3.88 -6.69
N PHE A 73 14.38 -3.00 -5.82
CA PHE A 73 15.12 -2.59 -4.63
C PHE A 73 15.43 -3.77 -3.69
N LYS A 74 14.44 -4.63 -3.43
CA LYS A 74 14.62 -5.84 -2.60
C LYS A 74 15.70 -6.77 -3.17
N ASP A 75 15.67 -7.01 -4.48
CA ASP A 75 16.64 -7.88 -5.17
C ASP A 75 18.06 -7.29 -5.09
N ASN A 76 18.18 -5.95 -5.13
CA ASN A 76 19.42 -5.19 -4.93
C ASN A 76 19.77 -4.97 -3.44
N LYS A 77 19.21 -5.76 -2.52
CA LYS A 77 19.56 -5.77 -1.09
C LYS A 77 19.30 -4.46 -0.35
N PHE A 78 18.35 -3.66 -0.84
CA PHE A 78 17.89 -2.47 -0.11
C PHE A 78 17.38 -2.85 1.29
N SER A 79 17.84 -2.13 2.31
CA SER A 79 17.51 -2.35 3.71
C SER A 79 16.97 -1.11 4.42
N GLY A 80 16.71 -0.02 3.67
CA GLY A 80 16.15 1.21 4.21
C GLY A 80 14.65 1.11 4.47
N TYR A 81 14.06 2.24 4.90
CA TYR A 81 12.63 2.29 5.19
C TYR A 81 11.79 2.37 3.92
N VAL A 82 10.67 1.66 3.93
CA VAL A 82 9.61 1.79 2.92
C VAL A 82 8.39 2.36 3.59
N VAL A 83 7.97 3.54 3.15
CA VAL A 83 6.82 4.27 3.67
C VAL A 83 5.72 4.24 2.61
N SER A 84 4.49 3.91 3.02
CA SER A 84 3.33 4.10 2.16
C SER A 84 2.89 5.56 2.25
N GLU A 85 2.81 6.26 1.11
CA GLU A 85 2.52 7.70 1.09
C GLU A 85 1.01 7.95 1.27
N GLY A 86 0.63 8.31 2.50
CA GLY A 86 -0.76 8.45 2.93
C GLY A 86 -1.39 9.84 2.77
N HIS A 87 -1.05 10.62 1.73
CA HIS A 87 -1.61 11.97 1.60
C HIS A 87 -3.13 11.94 1.43
N GLU A 88 -3.82 12.83 2.15
CA GLU A 88 -5.29 12.92 2.22
C GLU A 88 -6.01 11.63 2.61
N GLU A 89 -5.31 10.66 3.21
CA GLU A 89 -5.89 9.37 3.60
C GLU A 89 -7.14 9.54 4.49
N GLU A 90 -7.12 10.51 5.39
CA GLU A 90 -8.18 10.79 6.36
C GLU A 90 -9.49 11.19 5.68
N LYS A 91 -9.43 11.81 4.48
CA LYS A 91 -10.62 12.20 3.71
C LYS A 91 -11.33 11.00 3.05
N PHE A 92 -10.59 9.92 2.81
CA PHE A 92 -11.06 8.76 2.05
C PHE A 92 -11.14 7.47 2.88
N GLY A 93 -10.85 7.55 4.18
CA GLY A 93 -10.91 6.46 5.13
C GLY A 93 -9.54 6.16 5.75
N GLU A 94 -9.43 6.39 7.06
CA GLU A 94 -8.22 6.14 7.86
C GLU A 94 -7.71 4.70 7.68
N GLY A 95 -6.40 4.57 7.46
CA GLY A 95 -5.71 3.28 7.35
C GLY A 95 -5.87 2.55 6.02
N ARG A 96 -6.67 3.05 5.07
CA ARG A 96 -6.86 2.45 3.74
C ARG A 96 -5.54 2.22 2.98
N ILE A 97 -4.67 3.22 2.91
CA ILE A 97 -3.40 3.18 2.16
C ILE A 97 -2.43 2.21 2.83
N ARG A 98 -2.36 2.24 4.16
CA ARG A 98 -1.56 1.28 4.94
C ARG A 98 -2.00 -0.16 4.73
N MET A 99 -3.30 -0.44 4.86
CA MET A 99 -3.85 -1.80 4.72
C MET A 99 -3.67 -2.33 3.30
N LYS A 100 -3.84 -1.49 2.28
CA LYS A 100 -3.58 -1.87 0.89
C LYS A 100 -2.11 -2.17 0.61
N THR A 101 -1.20 -1.46 1.27
CA THR A 101 0.24 -1.75 1.17
C THR A 101 0.56 -3.14 1.72
N TRP A 102 0.03 -3.48 2.89
CA TRP A 102 0.18 -4.81 3.47
C TRP A 102 -0.44 -5.91 2.57
N GLN A 103 -1.61 -5.63 1.99
CA GLN A 103 -2.24 -6.52 1.02
C GLN A 103 -1.37 -6.74 -0.23
N MET A 104 -0.84 -5.66 -0.81
CA MET A 104 0.06 -5.70 -1.97
C MET A 104 1.34 -6.50 -1.68
N ALA A 105 1.87 -6.36 -0.47
CA ALA A 105 3.06 -7.09 0.00
C ALA A 105 2.79 -8.58 0.31
N GLY A 106 1.52 -9.03 0.25
CA GLY A 106 1.13 -10.40 0.56
C GLY A 106 1.16 -10.70 2.06
N SER A 107 1.06 -9.68 2.92
CA SER A 107 1.00 -9.89 4.37
C SER A 107 -0.23 -10.73 4.72
N PRO A 108 -0.09 -11.79 5.53
CA PRO A 108 -1.24 -12.49 6.07
C PRO A 108 -2.00 -11.52 6.99
N VAL A 109 -3.32 -11.58 6.94
CA VAL A 109 -4.19 -10.76 7.78
C VAL A 109 -4.56 -11.57 9.01
N GLY A 110 -4.39 -10.99 10.20
CA GLY A 110 -4.90 -11.61 11.42
C GLY A 110 -4.13 -12.83 11.91
N ALA A 111 -3.02 -13.21 11.29
CA ALA A 111 -2.04 -14.10 11.92
C ALA A 111 -1.26 -13.27 12.96
N GLY A 112 -1.94 -12.92 14.06
CA GLY A 112 -1.24 -12.50 15.26
C GLY A 112 -0.29 -13.62 15.71
N TYR A 113 0.64 -13.29 16.60
CA TYR A 113 1.54 -14.25 17.26
C TYR A 113 0.84 -15.48 17.90
N PHE A 114 -0.49 -15.45 18.00
CA PHE A 114 -1.34 -16.53 18.50
C PHE A 114 -2.17 -17.08 17.34
N GLY A 115 -1.91 -18.33 16.94
CA GLY A 115 -2.40 -18.97 15.72
C GLY A 115 -3.92 -19.15 15.63
N GLY A 116 -4.63 -18.07 15.31
CA GLY A 116 -6.03 -18.10 14.89
C GLY A 116 -6.19 -18.37 13.39
N PRO A 117 -7.40 -18.73 12.92
CA PRO A 117 -7.68 -18.88 11.50
C PRO A 117 -7.38 -17.57 10.75
N PRO A 118 -6.77 -17.63 9.55
CA PRO A 118 -6.39 -16.45 8.80
C PRO A 118 -7.63 -15.60 8.51
N LEU A 119 -7.60 -14.34 8.94
CA LEU A 119 -8.66 -13.39 8.61
C LEU A 119 -8.58 -13.06 7.12
N ARG A 120 -9.74 -12.81 6.50
CA ARG A 120 -9.79 -12.31 5.13
C ARG A 120 -9.66 -10.78 5.16
N TRP A 121 -9.04 -10.20 4.13
CA TRP A 121 -8.92 -8.74 4.01
C TRP A 121 -10.28 -8.01 4.11
N SER A 122 -11.35 -8.62 3.60
CA SER A 122 -12.72 -8.09 3.73
C SER A 122 -13.22 -7.98 5.17
N GLN A 123 -12.72 -8.83 6.07
CA GLN A 123 -13.10 -8.84 7.49
C GLN A 123 -12.33 -7.80 8.32
N VAL A 124 -11.26 -7.24 7.77
CA VAL A 124 -10.37 -6.32 8.50
C VAL A 124 -10.63 -4.85 8.21
N GLN A 125 -11.28 -4.55 7.08
CA GLN A 125 -11.73 -3.20 6.76
C GLN A 125 -12.72 -2.60 7.80
N HIS A 126 -13.34 -3.44 8.64
CA HIS A 126 -14.21 -3.03 9.77
C HIS A 126 -13.62 -3.37 11.15
N GLY A 127 -12.38 -3.86 11.20
CA GLY A 127 -11.71 -4.28 12.42
C GLY A 127 -11.04 -3.12 13.17
N TYR A 128 -10.18 -3.48 14.14
CA TYR A 128 -9.37 -2.53 14.90
C TYR A 128 -8.33 -1.79 14.01
N PHE A 129 -7.82 -2.46 12.98
CA PHE A 129 -6.83 -1.90 12.07
C PHE A 129 -7.41 -0.74 11.27
N GLY A 130 -6.84 0.46 11.42
CA GLY A 130 -7.26 1.67 10.72
C GLY A 130 -8.03 2.68 11.59
N ARG A 131 -8.24 2.40 12.88
CA ARG A 131 -8.81 3.39 13.81
C ARG A 131 -7.70 4.19 14.48
N THR A 132 -7.88 5.51 14.58
CA THR A 132 -6.97 6.45 15.29
C THR A 132 -6.96 6.29 16.82
N TYR A 133 -7.88 5.50 17.36
CA TYR A 133 -7.98 5.20 18.79
C TYR A 133 -7.71 3.72 19.05
N SER A 134 -6.86 3.45 20.05
CA SER A 134 -6.79 2.11 20.66
C SER A 134 -8.20 1.67 21.08
N PRO A 135 -8.51 0.36 21.08
CA PRO A 135 -9.80 -0.07 21.58
C PRO A 135 -9.84 0.41 23.03
N MET A 136 -10.81 1.27 23.34
CA MET A 136 -10.95 1.85 24.68
C MET A 136 -11.23 0.78 25.75
N PHE A 137 -11.40 -0.48 25.31
CA PHE A 137 -11.81 -1.59 26.13
C PHE A 137 -11.19 -2.90 25.60
N MET A 138 -10.51 -3.63 26.47
CA MET A 138 -10.07 -5.01 26.26
C MET A 138 -10.93 -5.90 27.15
N PHE A 139 -11.56 -6.93 26.59
CA PHE A 139 -12.51 -7.78 27.31
C PHE A 139 -12.02 -9.24 27.39
N GLY A 140 -12.34 -9.90 28.50
CA GLY A 140 -11.98 -11.31 28.74
C GLY A 140 -10.49 -11.53 29.04
N GLY A 141 -10.00 -12.77 28.83
CA GLY A 141 -8.67 -13.24 29.26
C GLY A 141 -7.45 -12.57 28.62
N TYR A 142 -7.65 -11.55 27.79
CA TYR A 142 -6.59 -10.73 27.21
C TYR A 142 -6.37 -9.41 27.97
N ALA A 143 -7.21 -9.04 28.94
CA ALA A 143 -7.08 -7.82 29.74
C ALA A 143 -5.93 -7.97 30.78
N PRO A 144 -4.92 -7.08 30.80
CA PRO A 144 -3.79 -7.16 31.74
C PRO A 144 -4.20 -6.84 33.19
N SER A 145 -5.29 -6.09 33.39
CA SER A 145 -6.00 -5.93 34.67
C SER A 145 -7.48 -5.60 34.40
N ASN A 146 -8.36 -5.87 35.37
CA ASN A 146 -9.81 -5.57 35.31
C ASN A 146 -10.14 -4.06 35.36
N GLU A 147 -9.16 -3.18 35.21
CA GLU A 147 -9.30 -1.73 35.42
C GLU A 147 -9.87 -1.00 34.18
N PHE A 148 -10.06 -1.71 33.07
CA PHE A 148 -10.89 -1.31 31.94
C PHE A 148 -12.16 -2.17 31.90
N LYS A 149 -13.18 -1.84 32.70
CA LYS A 149 -14.46 -2.58 32.68
C LYS A 149 -15.23 -2.34 31.38
N LEU A 150 -15.68 -3.44 30.76
CA LEU A 150 -16.52 -3.46 29.57
C LEU A 150 -17.71 -4.41 29.74
N TRP A 151 -18.90 -3.93 29.35
CA TRP A 151 -20.24 -4.56 29.21
C TRP A 151 -20.78 -5.49 30.30
N SER A 152 -19.99 -6.06 31.20
CA SER A 152 -20.46 -6.98 32.26
C SER A 152 -21.18 -6.28 33.44
N GLU A 153 -21.50 -5.00 33.28
CA GLU A 153 -22.48 -4.27 34.10
C GLU A 153 -23.78 -4.00 33.32
N VAL A 154 -23.93 -4.58 32.12
CA VAL A 154 -25.14 -4.49 31.31
C VAL A 154 -25.98 -5.76 31.50
N PRO A 155 -27.28 -5.62 31.81
CA PRO A 155 -28.16 -6.77 32.04
C PRO A 155 -28.32 -7.63 30.78
N LEU A 156 -28.44 -8.94 30.99
CA LEU A 156 -28.64 -9.95 29.94
C LEU A 156 -30.13 -10.02 29.55
N GLU A 157 -30.43 -9.83 28.26
CA GLU A 157 -31.52 -10.54 27.57
C GLU A 157 -30.91 -11.45 26.51
#